data_AF-A0A344PLY4-F1
#
_entry.id   AF-A0A344PLY4-F1
#
_cell.length_a   1.000
_cell.length_b   1.000
_cell.length_c   1.000
_cell.angle_alpha   90.00
_cell.angle_beta   90.00
_cell.angle_gamma   90.00
#
_symmetry.space_group_name_H-M   'P 1'
#
loop_
_entity.id
_entity.type
_entity.pdbx_description
1 polymer ?
#
loop_
_entity_poly.entity_id
_entity_poly.type
_entity_poly.pdbx_seq_one_letter_code
_entity_poly.pdbx_strand_id
1 'polypeptide(L)'
;MPMSSLHFVIIEKDSFIAADMAEGLRGACPNCTVTNLTEMCDAAALPPDPLHRRIFITGERITAIDQSGLSGMAAAEGAEIVVRAGWDSDEAVRARGFLTLAAPFTDADLYDIATRALGQRQMMAGS
;
A
#
# COMPACT_ATOMS: atom_id res chain seq x y z
N MET A 1 -1.61 24.99 2.16
CA MET A 1 -1.31 23.77 1.38
C MET A 1 -2.21 22.68 1.93
N PRO A 2 -3.11 22.04 1.16
CA PRO A 2 -3.80 20.87 1.68
C PRO A 2 -2.73 19.83 2.02
N MET A 3 -2.75 19.32 3.25
CA MET A 3 -1.90 18.19 3.63
C MET A 3 -2.28 17.04 2.71
N SER A 4 -1.35 16.60 1.84
CA SER A 4 -1.57 15.41 1.02
C SER A 4 -1.85 14.24 1.96
N SER A 5 -3.08 13.75 1.93
CA SER A 5 -3.52 12.57 2.68
C SER A 5 -3.05 11.30 1.97
N LEU A 6 -2.83 10.24 2.73
CA LEU A 6 -2.55 8.92 2.16
C LEU A 6 -3.86 8.28 1.72
N HIS A 7 -3.81 7.52 0.63
CA HIS A 7 -4.89 6.64 0.20
C HIS A 7 -4.39 5.20 0.19
N PHE A 8 -4.81 4.42 1.18
CA PHE A 8 -4.52 3.00 1.24
C PHE A 8 -5.53 2.21 0.41
N VAL A 9 -5.03 1.36 -0.47
CA VAL A 9 -5.84 0.42 -1.25
C VAL A 9 -5.47 -0.98 -0.78
N ILE A 10 -6.33 -1.58 0.03
CA ILE A 10 -6.15 -2.93 0.57
C ILE A 10 -6.73 -3.92 -0.42
N ILE A 11 -5.92 -4.87 -0.89
CA ILE A 11 -6.28 -5.91 -1.84
C ILE A 11 -6.26 -7.23 -1.08
N GLU A 12 -7.40 -7.61 -0.53
CA GLU A 12 -7.54 -8.76 0.38
C GLU A 12 -8.93 -9.38 0.23
N LYS A 13 -8.97 -10.71 0.07
CA LYS A 13 -10.20 -11.49 -0.13
C LYS A 13 -10.88 -11.78 1.20
N ASP A 14 -10.10 -11.89 2.27
CA ASP A 14 -10.64 -12.05 3.61
C ASP A 14 -11.13 -10.69 4.14
N SER A 15 -12.46 -10.53 4.22
CA SER A 15 -13.07 -9.30 4.69
C SER A 15 -12.73 -8.95 6.14
N PHE A 16 -12.41 -9.94 6.98
CA PHE A 16 -12.01 -9.68 8.36
C PHE A 16 -10.61 -9.09 8.41
N ILE A 17 -9.65 -9.66 7.67
CA ILE A 17 -8.29 -9.13 7.57
C ILE A 17 -8.32 -7.72 6.96
N ALA A 18 -9.11 -7.51 5.91
CA ALA A 18 -9.24 -6.21 5.27
C ALA A 18 -9.85 -5.15 6.20
N ALA A 19 -10.84 -5.52 7.02
CA ALA A 19 -11.46 -4.61 7.98
C ALA A 19 -10.53 -4.26 9.13
N ASP A 20 -9.86 -5.25 9.72
CA ASP A 20 -8.89 -5.10 10.80
C ASP A 20 -7.72 -4.19 10.39
N MET A 21 -7.13 -4.45 9.22
CA MET A 21 -6.08 -3.60 8.66
C MET A 21 -6.56 -2.17 8.40
N ALA A 22 -7.77 -2.00 7.87
CA ALA A 22 -8.33 -0.67 7.62
C ALA A 22 -8.59 0.11 8.93
N GLU A 23 -8.97 -0.57 10.01
CA GLU A 23 -9.11 0.04 11.33
C GLU A 23 -7.75 0.48 11.87
N GLY A 24 -6.75 -0.41 11.86
CA GLY A 24 -5.39 -0.10 12.30
C GLY A 24 -4.76 1.07 11.52
N LEU A 25 -4.94 1.11 10.20
CA LEU A 25 -4.46 2.21 9.35
C LEU A 25 -5.12 3.55 9.68
N ARG A 26 -6.43 3.57 9.97
CA ARG A 26 -7.13 4.80 10.39
C ARG A 26 -6.69 5.25 11.78
N GLY A 27 -6.39 4.31 12.67
CA GLY A 27 -5.79 4.60 13.98
C GLY A 27 -4.40 5.24 13.85
N ALA A 28 -3.57 4.69 12.97
CA ALA A 28 -2.23 5.17 12.69
C ALA A 28 -2.17 6.49 11.90
N CYS A 29 -3.12 6.69 10.98
CA CYS A 29 -3.18 7.85 10.09
C CYS A 29 -4.62 8.40 9.99
N PRO A 30 -5.06 9.24 10.93
CA PRO A 30 -6.46 9.69 11.01
C PRO A 30 -7.00 10.42 9.77
N ASN A 31 -6.12 10.97 8.94
CA ASN A 31 -6.48 11.69 7.71
C ASN A 31 -6.35 10.84 6.44
N CYS A 32 -6.09 9.53 6.54
CA CYS A 32 -6.03 8.68 5.36
C CYS A 32 -7.41 8.29 4.86
N THR A 33 -7.50 8.02 3.55
CA THR A 33 -8.61 7.26 2.97
C THR A 33 -8.20 5.81 2.83
N VAL A 34 -9.17 4.90 2.92
CA VAL A 34 -8.95 3.46 2.77
C VAL A 34 -10.02 2.88 1.84
N THR A 35 -9.58 2.17 0.81
CA THR A 35 -10.43 1.44 -0.14
C THR A 35 -10.07 -0.04 -0.07
N ASN A 36 -11.08 -0.91 0.06
CA ASN A 36 -10.88 -2.35 0.06
C ASN A 36 -11.33 -2.93 -1.28
N LEU A 37 -10.46 -3.70 -1.92
CA LEU A 37 -10.69 -4.43 -3.16
C LEU A 37 -10.33 -5.90 -2.94
N THR A 38 -10.92 -6.79 -3.73
CA THR A 38 -10.61 -8.23 -3.66
C THR A 38 -9.65 -8.67 -4.76
N GLU A 39 -9.53 -7.88 -5.83
CA GLU A 39 -8.75 -8.22 -7.02
C GLU A 39 -7.76 -7.12 -7.40
N MET A 40 -6.55 -7.52 -7.80
CA MET A 40 -5.49 -6.57 -8.19
C MET A 40 -5.79 -5.86 -9.51
N CYS A 41 -6.56 -6.48 -10.42
CA CYS A 41 -6.96 -5.83 -11.67
C CYS A 41 -7.88 -4.63 -11.43
N ASP A 42 -8.77 -4.70 -10.43
CA ASP A 42 -9.62 -3.58 -10.03
C ASP A 42 -8.76 -2.45 -9.45
N ALA A 43 -7.74 -2.81 -8.66
CA ALA A 43 -6.78 -1.83 -8.13
C ALA A 43 -5.99 -1.14 -9.25
N ALA A 44 -5.52 -1.91 -10.23
CA ALA A 44 -4.81 -1.40 -11.40
C ALA A 44 -5.67 -0.52 -12.31
N ALA A 45 -7.00 -0.67 -12.26
CA ALA A 45 -7.95 0.10 -13.04
C ALA A 45 -8.45 1.39 -12.34
N LEU A 46 -8.02 1.66 -11.10
CA LEU A 46 -8.42 2.87 -10.39
C LEU A 46 -7.96 4.12 -11.15
N PRO A 47 -8.82 5.15 -11.31
CA PRO A 47 -8.43 6.40 -11.97
C PRO A 47 -7.33 7.09 -11.15
N PRO A 48 -6.40 7.85 -11.75
CA PRO A 48 -5.34 8.52 -10.97
C PRO A 48 -5.88 9.39 -9.84
N ASP A 49 -5.17 9.41 -8.70
CA ASP A 49 -5.53 10.22 -7.53
C ASP A 49 -4.47 11.30 -7.30
N PRO A 50 -4.59 12.50 -7.92
CA PRO A 50 -3.57 13.54 -7.80
C PRO A 50 -3.55 14.21 -6.43
N LEU A 51 -4.56 13.96 -5.59
CA LEU A 51 -4.69 14.58 -4.26
C LEU A 51 -4.08 13.72 -3.17
N HIS A 52 -4.05 12.41 -3.36
CA HIS A 52 -3.56 11.44 -2.38
C HIS A 52 -2.42 10.61 -2.92
N ARG A 53 -1.43 10.35 -2.06
CA ARG A 53 -0.42 9.34 -2.38
C ARG A 53 -1.02 7.96 -2.14
N ARG A 54 -1.08 7.13 -3.19
CA ARG A 54 -1.58 5.77 -3.08
C ARG A 54 -0.55 4.80 -2.53
N ILE A 55 -1.05 3.87 -1.72
CA ILE A 55 -0.29 2.74 -1.19
C ILE A 55 -1.16 1.50 -1.36
N PHE A 56 -0.69 0.55 -2.16
CA PHE A 56 -1.37 -0.71 -2.40
C PHE A 56 -0.85 -1.75 -1.41
N ILE A 57 -1.73 -2.39 -0.65
CA ILE A 57 -1.37 -3.45 0.29
C ILE A 57 -1.98 -4.75 -0.20
N THR A 58 -1.18 -5.79 -0.39
CA THR A 58 -1.66 -7.09 -0.89
C THR A 58 -0.93 -8.25 -0.22
N GLY A 59 -1.63 -9.37 -0.02
CA GLY A 59 -1.03 -10.64 0.41
C GLY A 59 -0.66 -11.59 -0.74
N GLU A 60 -0.70 -11.10 -1.99
CA GLU A 60 -0.44 -11.91 -3.19
C GLU A 60 1.05 -12.02 -3.52
N ARG A 61 1.39 -13.01 -4.37
CA ARG A 61 2.76 -13.22 -4.86
C ARG A 61 3.22 -12.08 -5.77
N ILE A 62 4.52 -11.81 -5.78
CA ILE A 62 5.16 -10.84 -6.70
C ILE A 62 4.78 -11.14 -8.16
N THR A 63 4.76 -12.42 -8.56
CA THR A 63 4.38 -12.79 -9.93
C THR A 63 2.94 -12.43 -10.28
N ALA A 64 2.01 -12.56 -9.33
CA ALA A 64 0.62 -12.19 -9.53
C ALA A 64 0.44 -10.66 -9.57
N ILE A 65 1.19 -9.92 -8.75
CA ILE A 65 1.27 -8.45 -8.79
C ILE A 65 1.74 -7.99 -10.17
N ASP A 66 2.80 -8.59 -10.70
CA ASP A 66 3.33 -8.23 -12.02
C ASP A 66 2.37 -8.57 -13.17
N GLN A 67 1.70 -9.72 -13.10
CA GLN A 67 0.71 -10.12 -14.11
C GLN A 67 -0.55 -9.26 -14.10
N SER A 68 -0.92 -8.69 -12.95
CA SER A 68 -2.11 -7.85 -12.82
C SER A 68 -1.98 -6.46 -13.44
N GLY A 69 -0.76 -6.02 -13.75
CA GLY A 69 -0.46 -4.63 -14.16
C GLY A 69 -0.36 -3.63 -13.00
N LEU A 70 -0.60 -4.07 -11.75
CA LEU A 70 -0.54 -3.23 -10.56
C LEU A 70 0.84 -2.58 -10.37
N SER A 71 1.93 -3.33 -10.61
CA SER A 71 3.29 -2.78 -10.50
C SER A 71 3.58 -1.68 -11.53
N GLY A 72 3.06 -1.83 -12.74
CA GLY A 72 3.20 -0.82 -13.80
C GLY A 72 2.43 0.46 -13.49
N MET A 73 1.17 0.32 -13.03
CA MET A 73 0.37 1.47 -12.61
C MET A 73 0.97 2.17 -11.39
N ALA A 74 1.39 1.41 -10.36
CA ALA A 74 1.99 2.00 -9.17
C ALA A 74 3.24 2.81 -9.50
N ALA A 75 4.10 2.31 -10.40
CA ALA A 75 5.26 3.05 -10.89
C ALA A 75 4.87 4.33 -11.64
N ALA A 76 3.82 4.29 -12.47
CA ALA A 76 3.34 5.46 -13.21
C ALA A 76 2.76 6.56 -12.30
N GLU A 77 2.13 6.18 -11.19
CA GLU A 77 1.56 7.12 -10.21
C GLU A 77 2.53 7.51 -9.08
N GLY A 78 3.74 6.93 -9.03
CA GLY A 78 4.65 7.10 -7.89
C GLY A 78 4.09 6.54 -6.58
N ALA A 79 3.18 5.57 -6.68
CA ALA A 79 2.58 4.87 -5.57
C ALA A 79 3.51 3.77 -5.03
N GLU A 80 3.28 3.36 -3.79
CA GLU A 80 4.02 2.25 -3.18
C GLU A 80 3.19 0.96 -3.16
N ILE A 81 3.88 -0.17 -3.23
CA ILE A 81 3.30 -1.49 -3.03
C ILE A 81 3.90 -2.08 -1.75
N VAL A 82 3.03 -2.50 -0.85
CA VAL A 82 3.32 -3.22 0.38
C VAL A 82 2.82 -4.65 0.21
N VAL A 83 3.73 -5.61 0.31
CA VAL A 83 3.41 -7.03 0.25
C VAL A 83 3.40 -7.59 1.66
N ARG A 84 2.28 -8.19 2.06
CA ARG A 84 2.17 -8.91 3.33
C ARG A 84 2.95 -10.22 3.23
N ALA A 85 3.81 -10.47 4.22
CA ALA A 85 4.67 -11.63 4.27
C ALA A 85 3.84 -12.93 4.25
N GLY A 86 4.29 -13.92 3.48
CA GLY A 86 3.64 -15.22 3.42
C GLY A 86 4.15 -16.11 2.30
N TRP A 87 4.22 -15.59 1.07
CA TRP A 87 4.58 -16.40 -0.11
C TRP A 87 6.02 -16.21 -0.57
N ASP A 88 6.42 -14.96 -0.78
CA ASP A 88 7.75 -14.60 -1.26
C ASP A 88 8.64 -14.18 -0.08
N SER A 89 9.95 -14.34 -0.22
CA SER A 89 10.88 -13.86 0.80
C SER A 89 10.96 -12.34 0.82
N ASP A 90 11.23 -11.77 2.00
CA ASP A 90 11.42 -10.31 2.13
C ASP A 90 12.50 -9.77 1.20
N GLU A 91 13.54 -10.57 0.93
CA GLU A 91 14.59 -10.22 -0.02
C GLU A 91 14.05 -10.08 -1.44
N ALA A 92 13.20 -11.02 -1.88
CA ALA A 92 12.59 -10.96 -3.21
C ALA A 92 11.63 -9.76 -3.34
N VAL A 93 10.83 -9.49 -2.30
CA VAL A 93 9.91 -8.34 -2.28
C VAL A 93 10.70 -7.03 -2.37
N ARG A 94 11.75 -6.88 -1.57
CA ARG A 94 12.62 -5.69 -1.60
C ARG A 94 13.39 -5.54 -2.91
N ALA A 95 13.84 -6.64 -3.51
CA ALA A 95 14.52 -6.62 -4.82
C ALA A 95 13.61 -6.08 -5.93
N ARG A 96 12.28 -6.21 -5.78
CA ARG A 96 11.30 -5.61 -6.69
C ARG A 96 11.05 -4.11 -6.45
N GLY A 97 11.55 -3.58 -5.32
CA GLY A 97 11.30 -2.21 -4.88
C GLY A 97 10.03 -2.05 -4.03
N PHE A 98 9.44 -3.15 -3.58
CA PHE A 98 8.24 -3.14 -2.72
C PHE A 98 8.62 -3.13 -1.24
N LEU A 99 7.67 -2.74 -0.40
CA LEU A 99 7.77 -2.86 1.05
C LEU A 99 7.21 -4.19 1.53
N THR A 100 7.67 -4.66 2.68
CA THR A 100 7.16 -5.86 3.34
C THR A 100 6.36 -5.48 4.59
N LEU A 101 5.25 -6.17 4.82
CA LEU A 101 4.48 -6.09 6.06
C LEU A 101 4.46 -7.47 6.71
N ALA A 102 4.90 -7.59 7.97
CA ALA A 102 4.88 -8.86 8.69
C ALA A 102 3.46 -9.43 8.80
N ALA A 103 3.36 -10.77 8.95
CA ALA A 103 2.12 -11.46 9.25
C ALA A 103 2.35 -12.41 10.44
N PRO A 104 1.62 -12.28 11.56
CA PRO A 104 0.64 -11.21 11.84
C PRO A 104 1.30 -9.82 11.89
N PHE A 105 0.52 -8.78 11.59
CA PHE A 105 0.95 -7.38 11.73
C PHE A 105 0.39 -6.78 13.02
N THR A 106 1.01 -5.68 13.45
CA THR A 106 0.61 -4.89 14.63
C THR A 106 0.26 -3.46 14.21
N ASP A 107 -0.37 -2.71 15.11
CA ASP A 107 -0.60 -1.27 14.92
C ASP A 107 0.70 -0.49 14.67
N ALA A 108 1.80 -0.92 15.29
CA ALA A 108 3.11 -0.31 15.09
C ALA A 108 3.61 -0.51 13.65
N ASP A 109 3.41 -1.70 13.07
CA ASP A 109 3.80 -1.95 11.68
C ASP A 109 3.00 -1.07 10.70
N LEU A 110 1.70 -0.90 10.95
CA LEU A 110 0.83 -0.03 10.14
C LEU A 110 1.19 1.45 10.31
N TYR A 111 1.57 1.86 11.52
CA TYR A 111 2.09 3.20 11.80
C TYR A 111 3.40 3.49 11.07
N ASP A 112 4.31 2.51 11.02
CA ASP A 112 5.58 2.64 10.32
C ASP A 112 5.38 2.78 8.80
N ILE A 113 4.44 2.02 8.21
CA ILE A 113 4.07 2.17 6.79
C ILE A 113 3.53 3.59 6.53
N ALA A 114 2.57 4.04 7.32
CA ALA A 114 1.97 5.36 7.16
C ALA A 114 3.02 6.48 7.32
N THR A 115 3.87 6.39 8.34
CA THR A 115 4.92 7.38 8.62
C THR A 115 5.96 7.42 7.51
N ARG A 116 6.40 6.26 7.01
CA ARG A 116 7.37 6.17 5.90
C ARG A 116 6.81 6.80 4.63
N ALA A 117 5.56 6.52 4.30
CA ALA A 117 4.91 7.08 3.13
C ALA A 117 4.73 8.60 3.20
N LEU A 118 4.50 9.15 4.40
CA LEU A 118 4.47 10.59 4.64
C LEU A 118 5.87 11.22 4.58
N GLY A 119 6.89 10.56 5.16
CA GLY A 119 8.26 11.07 5.27
C GLY A 119 8.99 11.19 3.93
N GLN A 120 8.76 10.26 2.99
CA GLN A 120 9.36 10.33 1.65
C GLN A 120 8.90 11.57 0.83
N ARG A 121 7.78 12.20 1.19
CA ARG A 121 7.31 13.44 0.54
C ARG A 121 8.21 14.64 0.80
N GLN A 122 8.82 14.71 1.98
CA GLN A 122 9.65 15.86 2.35
C GLN A 122 10.98 15.90 1.58
N MET A 123 11.47 14.76 1.09
CA MET A 123 12.71 14.70 0.29
C MET A 123 12.50 15.01 -1.20
N MET A 124 11.33 14.70 -1.78
CA MET A 124 11.06 14.99 -3.21
C MET A 124 10.54 16.41 -3.47
N ALA A 125 10.00 17.10 -2.47
CA ALA A 125 9.51 18.47 -2.60
C ALA A 125 10.59 19.55 -2.31
N GLY A 126 11.85 19.14 -2.12
CA GLY A 126 12.97 19.99 -1.72
C GLY A 126 14.17 19.98 -2.66
N SER A 127 14.01 19.59 -3.92
CA SER A 127 15.07 19.61 -4.96
C SER A 127 14.64 20.40 -6.18
#